data_AF-A0AAE3IF03-F1
#
_entry.id   AF-A0AAE3IF03-F1
#
_cell.length_a   1.000
_cell.length_b   1.000
_cell.length_c   1.000
_cell.angle_alpha   90.00
_cell.angle_beta   90.00
_cell.angle_gamma   90.00
#
_symmetry.space_group_name_H-M   'P 1'
#
loop_
_entity.id
_entity.type
_entity.pdbx_description
1 polymer ?
#
loop_
_entity_poly.entity_id
_entity_poly.type
_entity_poly.pdbx_seq_one_letter_code
_entity_poly.pdbx_strand_id
1 'polypeptide(L)'
;MKSIVLQTFDTPDPGGIDIAFSLGGGAASAFLSTLLVGAILVALAPDYTEQRIAEVRENPVGAFVYGVVSLIALLLLSLVLFITIIGVPVAVALLVLAIVLWAVGAAIAFLAIADSLVGHDDGWFLTLVIAAGINGGLALTGIGGLVSFFVGAVGFGTVLRNLL
;
A
#
# COMPACT_ATOMS: atom_id res chain seq x y z
N MET A 1 -5.51 28.60 -57.89
CA MET A 1 -5.97 28.87 -56.51
C MET A 1 -5.47 27.74 -55.61
N LYS A 2 -4.65 28.07 -54.62
CA LYS A 2 -4.00 27.15 -53.68
C LYS A 2 -5.04 26.73 -52.63
N SER A 3 -5.33 25.43 -52.49
CA SER A 3 -6.15 24.95 -51.38
C SER A 3 -5.36 25.11 -50.09
N ILE A 4 -5.87 25.94 -49.20
CA ILE A 4 -5.35 26.14 -47.85
C ILE A 4 -5.52 24.81 -47.12
N VAL A 5 -4.39 24.18 -46.80
CA VAL A 5 -4.32 23.04 -45.89
C VAL A 5 -4.87 23.52 -44.55
N LEU A 6 -6.03 22.99 -44.16
CA LEU A 6 -6.52 23.08 -42.80
C LEU A 6 -5.47 22.38 -41.93
N GLN A 7 -4.58 23.16 -41.31
CA GLN A 7 -3.84 22.69 -40.16
C GLN A 7 -4.88 22.42 -39.08
N THR A 8 -5.26 21.15 -38.94
CA THR A 8 -5.97 20.67 -37.77
C THR A 8 -5.08 21.00 -36.59
N PHE A 9 -5.42 22.06 -35.86
CA PHE A 9 -4.84 22.30 -34.56
C PHE A 9 -5.31 21.14 -33.69
N ASP A 10 -4.41 20.22 -33.32
CA ASP A 10 -4.66 19.28 -32.24
C ASP A 10 -5.03 20.11 -31.02
N THR A 11 -6.30 20.04 -30.63
CA THR A 11 -6.75 20.61 -29.37
C THR A 11 -5.96 19.91 -28.26
N PRO A 12 -5.25 20.64 -27.37
CA PRO A 12 -4.61 20.01 -26.23
C PRO A 12 -5.65 19.18 -25.48
N ASP A 13 -5.51 17.86 -25.53
CA ASP A 13 -6.42 16.93 -24.85
C ASP A 13 -6.29 17.17 -23.34
N PRO A 14 -7.30 17.75 -22.66
CA PRO A 14 -7.23 18.01 -21.23
C PRO A 14 -7.21 16.71 -20.42
N GLY A 15 -7.48 15.56 -21.06
CA GLY A 15 -7.41 14.21 -20.52
C GLY A 15 -6.12 13.46 -20.87
N GLY A 16 -5.07 14.14 -21.37
CA GLY A 16 -3.80 13.58 -21.88
C GLY A 16 -2.92 12.81 -20.87
N ILE A 17 -3.49 12.26 -19.81
CA ILE A 17 -2.89 11.14 -19.09
C ILE A 17 -3.32 9.88 -19.82
N ASP A 18 -2.41 9.29 -20.57
CA ASP A 18 -2.60 7.94 -21.10
C ASP A 18 -2.98 7.02 -19.94
N ILE A 19 -4.19 6.49 -19.96
CA ILE A 19 -4.75 5.63 -18.90
C ILE A 19 -3.81 4.44 -18.67
N ALA A 20 -3.19 3.93 -19.73
CA ALA A 20 -2.19 2.88 -19.64
C ALA A 20 -0.93 3.34 -18.88
N PHE A 21 -0.50 4.59 -19.07
CA PHE A 21 0.62 5.17 -18.33
C PHE A 21 0.27 5.39 -16.84
N SER A 22 -0.93 5.85 -16.53
CA SER A 22 -1.39 6.04 -15.14
C SER A 22 -1.51 4.72 -14.38
N LEU A 23 -2.18 3.73 -14.98
CA LEU A 23 -2.32 2.40 -14.39
C LEU A 23 -0.98 1.68 -14.32
N GLY A 24 -0.15 1.79 -15.36
CA GLY A 24 1.20 1.25 -15.39
C GLY A 24 2.11 1.84 -14.31
N GLY A 25 2.06 3.16 -14.10
CA GLY A 25 2.80 3.85 -13.04
C GLY A 25 2.32 3.46 -11.63
N GLY A 26 1.01 3.34 -11.44
CA GLY A 26 0.41 2.84 -10.20
C GLY A 26 0.83 1.40 -9.90
N ALA A 27 0.78 0.53 -10.91
CA ALA A 27 1.21 -0.86 -10.79
C ALA A 27 2.70 -0.99 -10.47
N ALA A 28 3.55 -0.26 -11.19
CA ALA A 28 4.99 -0.26 -10.96
C ALA A 28 5.34 0.25 -9.56
N SER A 29 4.72 1.34 -9.11
CA SER A 29 4.96 1.88 -7.77
C SER A 29 4.44 0.96 -6.66
N ALA A 30 3.27 0.35 -6.81
CA ALA A 30 2.74 -0.63 -5.87
C ALA A 30 3.62 -1.89 -5.79
N PHE A 31 4.06 -2.40 -6.95
CA PHE A 31 5.00 -3.51 -7.03
C PHE A 31 6.31 -3.18 -6.31
N LEU A 32 6.97 -2.09 -6.71
CA LEU A 32 8.29 -1.72 -6.18
C LEU A 32 8.25 -1.37 -4.70
N SER A 33 7.22 -0.68 -4.23
CA SER A 33 7.08 -0.35 -2.80
C SER A 33 6.89 -1.61 -1.95
N THR A 34 6.03 -2.53 -2.38
CA THR A 34 5.81 -3.81 -1.67
C THR A 34 7.07 -4.65 -1.66
N LEU A 35 7.75 -4.75 -2.81
CA LEU A 35 8.99 -5.50 -2.94
C LEU A 35 10.07 -4.91 -2.02
N LEU A 36 10.25 -3.59 -2.07
CA LEU A 36 11.27 -2.89 -1.30
C LEU A 36 11.02 -3.02 0.20
N VAL A 37 9.80 -2.70 0.65
CA VAL A 37 9.45 -2.74 2.07
C VAL A 37 9.47 -4.19 2.57
N GLY A 38 8.88 -5.12 1.83
CA GLY A 38 8.93 -6.54 2.17
C GLY A 38 10.36 -7.08 2.24
N ALA A 39 11.21 -6.73 1.29
CA ALA A 39 12.61 -7.15 1.28
C ALA A 39 13.39 -6.57 2.46
N ILE A 40 13.16 -5.31 2.82
CA ILE A 40 13.76 -4.68 4.01
C ILE A 40 13.33 -5.42 5.27
N LEU A 41 12.03 -5.75 5.41
CA LEU A 41 11.50 -6.47 6.56
C LEU A 41 12.12 -7.86 6.69
N VAL A 42 12.12 -8.64 5.61
CA VAL A 42 12.73 -9.97 5.59
C VAL A 42 14.24 -9.92 5.88
N ALA A 43 14.95 -8.94 5.32
CA ALA A 43 16.40 -8.85 5.47
C ALA A 43 16.85 -8.34 6.85
N LEU A 44 16.13 -7.39 7.44
CA LEU A 44 16.53 -6.76 8.70
C LEU A 44 15.80 -7.32 9.93
N ALA A 45 14.59 -7.85 9.73
CA ALA A 45 13.71 -8.32 10.81
C ALA A 45 12.91 -9.58 10.38
N PRO A 46 13.60 -10.70 10.07
CA PRO A 46 12.95 -11.93 9.60
C PRO A 46 11.97 -12.49 10.63
N ASP A 47 12.38 -12.62 11.90
CA ASP A 47 11.54 -13.16 12.99
C ASP A 47 10.25 -12.33 13.17
N TYR A 48 10.37 -11.01 13.07
CA TYR A 48 9.22 -10.10 13.12
C TYR A 48 8.26 -10.35 11.95
N THR A 49 8.82 -10.52 10.75
CA THR A 49 8.03 -10.75 9.53
C THR A 49 7.24 -12.06 9.62
N GLU A 50 7.89 -13.15 10.03
CA GLU A 50 7.27 -14.46 10.21
C GLU A 50 6.15 -14.42 11.26
N GLN A 51 6.43 -13.82 12.42
CA GLN A 51 5.43 -13.67 13.48
C GLN A 51 4.20 -12.90 12.99
N ARG A 52 4.40 -11.80 12.25
CA ARG A 52 3.26 -11.01 11.78
C ARG A 52 2.48 -11.69 10.66
N ILE A 53 3.15 -12.46 9.81
CA ILE A 53 2.47 -13.30 8.80
C ILE A 53 1.57 -14.33 9.49
N ALA A 54 2.04 -14.96 10.57
CA ALA A 54 1.24 -15.88 11.37
C ALA A 54 0.01 -15.17 11.98
N GLU A 55 0.20 -14.01 12.61
CA GLU A 55 -0.88 -13.22 13.19
C GLU A 55 -1.97 -12.82 12.18
N VAL A 56 -1.57 -12.39 10.98
CA VAL A 56 -2.50 -12.05 9.88
C VAL A 56 -3.37 -13.25 9.51
N ARG A 57 -2.81 -14.46 9.52
CA ARG A 57 -3.53 -15.70 9.18
C ARG A 57 -4.45 -16.17 10.29
N GLU A 58 -4.04 -16.03 11.54
CA GLU A 58 -4.81 -16.49 12.69
C GLU A 58 -6.10 -15.67 12.89
N ASN A 59 -6.04 -14.35 12.69
CA ASN A 59 -7.20 -13.49 12.91
C ASN A 59 -7.27 -12.31 11.93
N PRO A 60 -7.50 -12.58 10.62
CA PRO A 60 -7.53 -11.54 9.59
C PRO A 60 -8.66 -10.54 9.80
N VAL A 61 -9.83 -10.99 10.25
CA VAL A 61 -11.00 -10.12 10.47
C VAL A 61 -10.77 -9.20 11.67
N GLY A 62 -10.24 -9.72 12.77
CA GLY A 62 -9.90 -8.91 13.94
C GLY A 62 -8.83 -7.87 13.62
N ALA A 63 -7.79 -8.26 12.88
CA ALA A 63 -6.76 -7.35 12.40
C ALA A 63 -7.36 -6.27 11.47
N PHE A 64 -8.24 -6.64 10.53
CA PHE A 64 -8.93 -5.68 9.67
C PHE A 64 -9.73 -4.64 10.46
N VAL A 65 -10.61 -5.09 11.38
CA VAL A 65 -11.45 -4.19 12.18
C VAL A 65 -10.58 -3.26 13.01
N TYR A 66 -9.54 -3.79 13.65
CA TYR A 66 -8.61 -2.98 14.42
C TYR A 66 -7.88 -1.94 13.56
N GLY A 67 -7.46 -2.33 12.35
CA GLY A 67 -6.87 -1.43 11.38
C GLY A 67 -7.82 -0.31 10.97
N VAL A 68 -9.04 -0.63 10.56
CA VAL A 68 -10.05 0.37 10.16
C VAL A 68 -10.38 1.32 11.32
N VAL A 69 -10.63 0.80 12.51
CA VAL A 69 -10.91 1.63 13.71
C VAL A 69 -9.73 2.53 14.01
N SER A 70 -8.49 2.03 13.92
CA SER A 70 -7.29 2.81 14.16
C SER A 70 -7.08 3.90 13.11
N LEU A 71 -7.37 3.64 11.83
CA LEU A 71 -7.29 4.66 10.78
C LEU A 71 -8.30 5.78 10.99
N ILE A 72 -9.54 5.43 11.37
CA ILE A 72 -10.57 6.41 11.70
C ILE A 72 -10.13 7.23 12.92
N ALA A 73 -9.65 6.58 13.98
CA ALA A 73 -9.15 7.27 15.17
C ALA A 73 -7.98 8.19 14.85
N LEU A 74 -7.03 7.74 14.02
CA LEU A 74 -5.87 8.53 13.60
C LEU A 74 -6.32 9.72 12.76
N LEU A 75 -7.24 9.55 11.82
CA LEU A 75 -7.79 10.63 11.01
C LEU A 75 -8.48 11.69 11.88
N LEU A 76 -9.31 11.26 12.84
CA LEU A 76 -9.98 12.16 13.78
C LEU A 76 -8.97 12.89 14.67
N LEU A 77 -7.97 12.19 15.21
CA LEU A 77 -6.92 12.78 16.03
C LEU A 77 -6.09 13.80 15.23
N SER A 78 -5.69 13.44 14.02
CA SER A 78 -4.97 14.34 13.11
C SER A 78 -5.80 15.57 12.76
N LEU A 79 -7.11 15.43 12.52
CA LEU A 79 -8.00 16.54 12.24
C LEU A 79 -8.11 17.49 13.44
N VAL A 80 -8.28 16.95 14.65
CA VAL A 80 -8.31 17.73 15.89
C VAL A 80 -7.00 18.50 16.07
N LEU A 81 -5.86 17.83 15.89
CA LEU A 81 -4.54 18.48 15.98
C LEU A 81 -4.34 19.56 14.91
N PHE A 82 -4.78 19.31 13.69
CA PHE A 82 -4.67 20.28 12.60
C PHE A 82 -5.46 21.57 12.89
N ILE A 83 -6.65 21.45 13.49
CA ILE A 83 -7.46 22.61 13.92
C ILE A 83 -6.73 23.46 14.97
N THR A 84 -5.86 22.86 15.81
CA THR A 84 -5.20 23.59 16.90
C THR A 84 -4.03 24.49 16.47
N ILE A 85 -3.68 24.59 15.17
CA ILE A 85 -2.51 25.31 14.57
C ILE A 85 -1.14 24.88 15.18
N ILE A 86 -0.97 24.95 16.49
CA ILE A 86 0.15 24.43 17.27
C ILE A 86 0.26 22.90 17.14
N GLY A 87 -0.86 22.19 16.94
CA GLY A 87 -0.86 20.75 16.72
C GLY A 87 -0.41 20.32 15.32
N VAL A 88 -0.19 21.25 14.38
CA VAL A 88 0.20 20.92 13.00
C VAL A 88 1.52 20.12 12.92
N PRO A 89 2.62 20.50 13.60
CA PRO A 89 3.84 19.69 13.58
C PRO A 89 3.63 18.27 14.12
N VAL A 90 2.82 18.13 15.17
CA VAL A 90 2.49 16.82 15.76
C VAL A 90 1.62 16.00 14.81
N ALA A 91 0.64 16.63 14.16
CA ALA A 91 -0.21 15.98 13.16
C ALA A 91 0.62 15.47 11.98
N VAL A 92 1.57 16.27 11.48
CA VAL A 92 2.47 15.86 10.40
C VAL A 92 3.33 14.67 10.83
N ALA A 93 3.94 14.73 12.02
CA ALA A 93 4.74 13.61 12.53
C ALA A 93 3.92 12.32 12.66
N LEU A 94 2.69 12.41 13.17
CA LEU A 94 1.76 11.29 13.27
C LEU A 94 1.38 10.72 11.90
N LEU A 95 1.12 11.57 10.92
CA LEU A 95 0.79 11.13 9.56
C LEU A 95 1.97 10.43 8.89
N VAL A 96 3.19 10.94 9.07
CA VAL A 96 4.41 10.27 8.57
C VAL A 96 4.56 8.89 9.20
N LEU A 97 4.39 8.79 10.52
CA LEU A 97 4.43 7.50 11.22
C LEU A 97 3.34 6.55 10.69
N ALA A 98 2.12 7.05 10.48
CA ALA A 98 1.01 6.27 9.93
C ALA A 98 1.34 5.71 8.55
N ILE A 99 1.94 6.51 7.66
CA ILE A 99 2.34 6.08 6.31
C ILE A 99 3.39 4.97 6.37
N VAL A 100 4.37 5.08 7.28
CA VAL A 100 5.40 4.05 7.45
C VAL A 100 4.80 2.76 7.97
N LEU A 101 3.98 2.83 9.04
CA LEU A 101 3.31 1.66 9.61
C LEU A 101 2.34 1.02 8.61
N TRP A 102 1.69 1.83 7.77
CA TRP A 102 0.83 1.37 6.68
C TRP A 102 1.64 0.58 5.65
N ALA A 103 2.76 1.12 5.18
CA ALA A 103 3.60 0.44 4.20
C ALA A 103 4.12 -0.90 4.73
N VAL A 104 4.59 -0.92 5.98
CA VAL A 104 5.04 -2.15 6.66
C VAL A 104 3.90 -3.15 6.79
N GLY A 105 2.75 -2.72 7.30
CA GLY A 105 1.58 -3.57 7.45
C GLY A 105 1.11 -4.16 6.12
N ALA A 106 0.94 -3.32 5.10
CA ALA A 106 0.53 -3.76 3.77
C ALA A 106 1.50 -4.79 3.20
N ALA A 107 2.82 -4.58 3.32
CA ALA A 107 3.82 -5.54 2.87
C ALA A 107 3.68 -6.89 3.59
N ILE A 108 3.51 -6.89 4.92
CA ILE A 108 3.28 -8.11 5.70
C ILE A 108 2.01 -8.83 5.24
N ALA A 109 0.92 -8.12 4.99
CA ALA A 109 -0.33 -8.73 4.56
C ALA A 109 -0.22 -9.34 3.16
N PHE A 110 0.45 -8.68 2.21
CA PHE A 110 0.73 -9.27 0.90
C PHE A 110 1.71 -10.44 0.96
N LEU A 111 2.71 -10.38 1.83
CA LEU A 111 3.61 -11.51 2.11
C LEU A 111 2.86 -12.69 2.71
N ALA A 112 1.94 -12.46 3.64
CA ALA A 112 1.14 -13.53 4.23
C ALA A 112 0.29 -14.24 3.17
N ILE A 113 -0.25 -13.50 2.20
CA ILE A 113 -0.96 -14.07 1.04
C ILE A 113 0.03 -14.86 0.17
N ALA A 114 1.15 -14.26 -0.25
CA ALA A 114 2.11 -14.91 -1.14
C ALA A 114 2.75 -16.16 -0.52
N ASP A 115 3.08 -16.10 0.76
CA ASP A 115 3.61 -17.22 1.52
C ASP A 115 2.61 -18.37 1.60
N SER A 116 1.30 -18.10 1.59
CA SER A 116 0.29 -19.16 1.63
C SER A 116 0.18 -19.90 0.30
N LEU A 117 0.64 -19.26 -0.78
CA LEU A 117 0.59 -19.81 -2.13
C LEU A 117 1.85 -20.60 -2.48
N VAL A 118 3.02 -20.15 -2.01
CA VAL A 118 4.31 -20.67 -2.49
C VAL A 118 5.23 -21.13 -1.36
N GLY A 119 4.93 -20.77 -0.10
CA GLY A 119 5.83 -20.95 1.03
C GLY A 119 7.08 -20.07 0.92
N HIS A 120 7.92 -20.13 1.95
CA HIS A 120 9.22 -19.47 1.99
C HIS A 120 10.37 -20.40 2.42
N ASP A 121 10.14 -21.73 2.45
CA ASP A 121 11.12 -22.72 2.93
C ASP A 121 12.44 -22.70 2.13
N ASP A 122 12.35 -22.51 0.82
CA ASP A 122 13.50 -22.39 -0.10
C ASP A 122 14.03 -20.95 -0.22
N GLY A 123 13.51 -20.03 0.60
CA GLY A 123 13.89 -18.62 0.65
C GLY A 123 12.79 -17.65 0.20
N TRP A 124 12.94 -16.40 0.65
CA TRP A 124 11.92 -15.36 0.53
C TRP A 124 11.79 -14.71 -0.85
N PHE A 125 12.72 -14.95 -1.77
CA PHE A 125 12.75 -14.24 -3.05
C PHE A 125 11.47 -14.46 -3.86
N LEU A 126 11.04 -15.73 -3.97
CA LEU A 126 9.84 -16.06 -4.72
C LEU A 126 8.59 -15.48 -4.05
N THR A 127 8.48 -15.61 -2.72
CA THR A 127 7.42 -15.02 -1.90
C THR A 127 7.33 -13.49 -2.08
N LEU A 128 8.46 -12.78 -2.05
CA LEU A 128 8.56 -11.33 -2.23
C LEU A 128 8.08 -10.89 -3.62
N VAL A 129 8.53 -11.58 -4.67
CA VAL A 129 8.15 -11.28 -6.06
C VAL A 129 6.66 -11.53 -6.26
N ILE A 130 6.10 -12.61 -5.69
CA ILE A 130 4.66 -12.90 -5.77
C ILE A 130 3.86 -11.88 -4.97
N ALA A 131 4.28 -11.52 -3.76
CA ALA A 131 3.61 -10.49 -2.96
C ALA A 131 3.55 -9.14 -3.70
N ALA A 132 4.69 -8.69 -4.23
CA ALA A 132 4.78 -7.47 -5.03
C ALA A 132 3.94 -7.58 -6.32
N GLY A 133 3.99 -8.74 -6.98
CA GLY A 133 3.23 -9.05 -8.19
C GLY A 133 1.73 -8.98 -7.97
N ILE A 134 1.23 -9.48 -6.83
CA ILE A 134 -0.18 -9.38 -6.45
C ILE A 134 -0.58 -7.91 -6.32
N ASN A 135 0.15 -7.11 -5.56
CA ASN A 135 -0.21 -5.71 -5.34
C ASN A 135 -0.10 -4.88 -6.64
N GLY A 136 0.99 -5.04 -7.39
CA GLY A 136 1.19 -4.38 -8.68
C GLY A 136 0.14 -4.79 -9.71
N GLY A 137 -0.18 -6.08 -9.80
CA GLY A 137 -1.22 -6.61 -10.66
C GLY A 137 -2.60 -6.05 -10.32
N LEU A 138 -2.93 -5.98 -9.02
CA LEU A 138 -4.16 -5.35 -8.53
C LEU A 138 -4.26 -3.90 -9.00
N ALA A 139 -3.19 -3.12 -8.81
CA ALA A 139 -3.15 -1.73 -9.24
C ALA A 139 -3.35 -1.60 -10.76
N LEU A 140 -2.83 -2.52 -11.57
CA LEU A 140 -3.02 -2.54 -13.02
C LEU A 140 -4.49 -2.78 -13.43
N THR A 141 -5.28 -3.49 -12.62
CA THR A 141 -6.71 -3.73 -12.89
C THR A 141 -7.61 -2.51 -12.67
N GLY A 142 -7.10 -1.45 -12.05
CA GLY A 142 -7.89 -0.28 -11.63
C GLY A 142 -8.73 -0.49 -10.37
N ILE A 143 -8.99 -1.74 -9.94
CA ILE A 143 -9.67 -2.06 -8.67
C ILE A 143 -8.66 -2.17 -7.51
N GLY A 144 -7.36 -2.18 -7.82
CA GLY A 144 -6.27 -2.34 -6.86
C GLY A 144 -6.36 -1.43 -5.65
N GLY A 145 -6.76 -0.17 -5.82
CA GLY A 145 -6.90 0.76 -4.69
C GLY A 145 -7.81 0.23 -3.58
N LEU A 146 -8.94 -0.38 -3.94
CA LEU A 146 -9.89 -0.91 -2.96
C LEU A 146 -9.34 -2.16 -2.28
N VAL A 147 -8.86 -3.13 -3.06
CA VAL A 147 -8.39 -4.40 -2.47
C VAL A 147 -7.10 -4.19 -1.68
N SER A 148 -6.15 -3.40 -2.20
CA SER A 148 -4.93 -3.03 -1.49
C SER A 148 -5.24 -2.20 -0.24
N PHE A 149 -6.36 -1.46 -0.20
CA PHE A 149 -6.82 -0.83 1.03
C PHE A 149 -7.28 -1.85 2.08
N PHE A 150 -8.09 -2.86 1.71
CA PHE A 150 -8.50 -3.91 2.66
C PHE A 150 -7.28 -4.70 3.18
N VAL A 151 -6.38 -5.09 2.28
CA VAL A 151 -5.14 -5.80 2.62
C VAL A 151 -4.23 -4.93 3.49
N GLY A 152 -4.07 -3.65 3.13
CA GLY A 152 -3.32 -2.67 3.92
C GLY A 152 -3.91 -2.44 5.31
N ALA A 153 -5.23 -2.38 5.44
CA ALA A 153 -5.92 -2.24 6.72
C ALA A 153 -5.71 -3.46 7.63
N VAL A 154 -5.76 -4.68 7.09
CA VAL A 154 -5.42 -5.91 7.84
C VAL A 154 -3.99 -5.84 8.38
N GLY A 155 -3.05 -5.51 7.49
CA GLY A 155 -1.64 -5.41 7.85
C GLY A 155 -1.35 -4.33 8.88
N PHE A 156 -1.89 -3.12 8.67
CA PHE A 156 -1.78 -2.00 9.59
C PHE A 156 -2.35 -2.34 10.97
N GLY A 157 -3.52 -2.96 11.01
CA GLY A 157 -4.14 -3.40 12.25
C GLY A 157 -3.31 -4.45 13.00
N THR A 158 -2.67 -5.37 12.29
CA THR A 158 -1.74 -6.35 12.88
C THR A 158 -0.56 -5.65 13.55
N VAL A 159 0.06 -4.69 12.85
CA VAL A 159 1.19 -3.93 13.40
C VAL A 159 0.78 -3.15 14.65
N LEU A 160 -0.32 -2.40 14.61
CA LEU A 160 -0.76 -1.60 15.76
C LEU A 160 -1.26 -2.44 16.94
N ARG A 161 -1.91 -3.58 16.70
CA ARG A 161 -2.45 -4.43 17.78
C ARG A 161 -1.38 -4.99 18.69
N ASN A 162 -0.14 -5.08 18.23
CA ASN A 162 0.99 -5.52 19.04
C ASN A 162 1.77 -4.35 19.65
N LEU A 163 1.57 -3.12 19.17
CA LEU A 163 2.19 -1.93 19.76
C LEU A 163 1.42 -1.41 20.99
N LEU A 164 0.16 -1.83 21.14
CA LEU A 164 -0.79 -1.39 22.18
C LEU A 164 -1.29 -2.59 22.99
#